data_AF-A0A8T7LXE7-F1
#
_entry.id   AF-A0A8T7LXE7-F1
#
_cell.length_a   1.000
_cell.length_b   1.000
_cell.length_c   1.000
_cell.angle_alpha   90.00
_cell.angle_beta   90.00
_cell.angle_gamma   90.00
#
_symmetry.space_group_name_H-M   'P 1'
#
loop_
_entity.id
_entity.type
_entity.pdbx_description
1 polymer ?
#
loop_
_entity_poly.entity_id
_entity_poly.type
_entity_poly.pdbx_seq_one_letter_code
_entity_poly.pdbx_strand_id
1 'polypeptide(L)' 'MEPNRHRVVISSFMLRFVHEVEEETKAAIDKEQAEGESEVLQSAWRGIIKHIQSGEEHHFTTLDDAESFIKKFIGE' A
#
# COMPACT_ATOMS: atom_id res chain seq x y z
N MET A 1 41.95 12.09 17.08
CA MET A 1 40.55 12.55 16.89
C MET A 1 40.09 12.04 15.56
N GLU A 2 39.43 10.89 15.54
CA GLU A 2 38.83 10.38 14.30
C GLU A 2 37.51 11.12 14.05
N PRO A 3 37.26 11.61 12.83
CA PRO A 3 36.01 12.29 12.54
C PRO A 3 34.86 11.29 12.62
N ASN A 4 33.87 11.66 13.42
CA ASN A 4 32.62 10.93 13.60
C ASN A 4 31.91 10.87 12.23
N ARG A 5 32.17 9.81 11.45
CA ARG A 5 31.49 9.59 10.18
C ARG A 5 30.05 9.28 10.51
N HIS A 6 29.16 10.26 10.34
CA HIS A 6 27.74 10.01 10.23
C HIS A 6 27.55 8.95 9.14
N ARG A 7 27.28 7.72 9.56
CA ARG A 7 27.04 6.61 8.65
C ARG A 7 25.65 6.83 8.10
N VAL A 8 25.57 7.46 6.94
CA VAL A 8 24.32 7.59 6.20
C VAL A 8 23.88 6.19 5.83
N VAL A 9 22.75 5.75 6.41
CA VAL A 9 22.09 4.50 6.02
C VAL A 9 21.01 4.90 5.02
N ILE A 10 21.17 4.46 3.78
CA ILE A 10 20.13 4.61 2.76
C ILE A 10 19.24 3.37 2.87
N SER A 11 17.94 3.58 3.09
CA SER A 11 16.89 2.56 3.02
C SER A 11 16.10 2.74 1.72
N SER A 12 15.91 1.64 0.97
CA SER A 12 15.32 1.67 -0.37
C SER A 12 14.11 0.76 -0.42
N PHE A 13 13.03 1.24 -1.04
CA PHE A 13 11.78 0.50 -1.13
C PHE A 13 11.29 0.45 -2.58
N MET A 14 10.70 -0.68 -2.97
CA MET A 14 9.90 -0.80 -4.18
C MET A 14 8.43 -0.85 -3.78
N LEU A 15 7.61 -0.02 -4.41
CA LEU A 15 6.16 -0.08 -4.28
C LEU A 15 5.57 -0.53 -5.60
N ARG A 16 4.69 -1.54 -5.54
CA ARG A 16 3.90 -2.03 -6.66
C ARG A 16 2.43 -1.91 -6.31
N PHE A 17 1.68 -1.18 -7.13
CA PHE A 17 0.23 -1.10 -7.01
C PHE A 17 -0.41 -2.06 -8.00
N VAL A 18 -1.29 -2.91 -7.52
CA VAL A 18 -2.12 -3.81 -8.32
C VAL A 18 -3.53 -3.22 -8.27
N HIS A 19 -3.92 -2.62 -9.40
CA HIS A 19 -5.29 -2.22 -9.64
C HIS A 19 -6.03 -3.43 -10.18
N GLU A 20 -6.87 -4.06 -9.36
CA GLU A 20 -7.91 -4.95 -9.89
C GLU A 20 -8.93 -4.03 -10.57
N VAL A 21 -8.78 -3.83 -11.89
CA VAL A 21 -9.82 -3.20 -12.68
C VAL A 21 -11.00 -4.16 -12.65
N GLU A 22 -12.00 -3.87 -11.81
CA GLU A 22 -13.32 -4.43 -11.97
C GLU A 22 -13.85 -3.99 -13.34
N GLU A 23 -13.66 -4.84 -14.34
CA GLU A 23 -14.36 -4.78 -15.62
C GLU A 23 -15.84 -5.20 -15.46
N GLU A 24 -16.52 -4.70 -14.42
CA GLU A 24 -17.94 -4.99 -14.17
C GLU A 24 -18.74 -3.72 -13.83
N THR A 25 -18.47 -2.62 -14.53
CA THR A 25 -19.43 -1.51 -14.61
C THR A 25 -20.31 -1.65 -15.86
N LYS A 26 -21.02 -2.78 -16.00
CA LYS A 26 -22.12 -2.87 -16.99
C LYS A 26 -23.21 -3.92 -16.71
N ALA A 27 -23.49 -4.24 -15.45
CA ALA A 27 -24.66 -5.07 -15.10
C ALA A 27 -25.49 -4.60 -13.88
N ALA A 28 -25.18 -3.45 -13.26
CA ALA A 28 -25.91 -2.95 -12.08
C ALA A 28 -26.61 -1.59 -12.30
N ILE A 29 -27.03 -1.31 -13.55
CA ILE A 29 -28.02 -0.26 -13.85
C ILE A 29 -29.35 -0.90 -14.26
N ASP A 30 -29.79 -1.89 -13.48
CA ASP A 30 -31.19 -2.31 -13.42
C ASP A 30 -31.48 -2.81 -12.01
N LYS A 31 -31.71 -1.87 -11.09
CA LYS A 31 -32.77 -1.89 -10.07
C LYS A 31 -32.51 -0.85 -8.99
N GLU A 32 -33.15 0.27 -9.23
CA GLU A 32 -33.59 1.22 -8.21
C GLU A 32 -34.32 0.47 -7.08
N GLN A 33 -33.78 0.50 -5.85
CA GLN A 33 -34.49 0.77 -4.58
C GLN A 33 -33.80 0.20 -3.34
N ALA A 34 -33.90 1.00 -2.28
CA ALA A 34 -33.74 0.70 -0.85
C ALA A 34 -32.32 0.89 -0.26
N GLU A 35 -32.15 2.05 0.39
CA GLU A 35 -31.49 2.26 1.67
C GLU A 35 -30.60 1.10 2.17
N GLY A 36 -29.30 1.26 1.99
CA GLY A 36 -28.27 0.37 2.52
C GLY A 36 -26.91 1.03 2.31
N GLU A 37 -26.39 1.60 3.37
CA GLU A 37 -25.22 2.46 3.40
C GLU A 37 -23.94 1.70 2.95
N SER A 38 -23.16 2.29 2.05
CA SER A 38 -21.72 2.00 1.84
C SER A 38 -21.29 0.66 1.21
N GLU A 39 -22.03 0.08 0.26
CA GLU A 39 -21.60 -1.14 -0.46
C GLU A 39 -21.21 -0.94 -1.94
N VAL A 40 -20.94 0.29 -2.38
CA VAL A 40 -20.14 0.50 -3.61
C VAL A 40 -18.68 0.30 -3.22
N LEU A 41 -18.28 -0.97 -3.19
CA LEU A 41 -16.96 -1.45 -2.88
C LEU A 41 -15.92 -0.59 -3.59
N GLN A 42 -15.19 0.17 -2.77
CA GLN A 42 -13.94 0.79 -3.10
C GLN A 42 -13.15 -0.21 -3.91
N SER A 43 -12.88 0.07 -5.18
CA SER A 43 -11.95 -0.70 -6.00
C SER A 43 -10.76 -1.02 -5.11
N ALA A 44 -10.60 -2.30 -4.76
CA ALA A 44 -9.74 -2.67 -3.63
C ALA A 44 -8.29 -2.63 -4.12
N TRP A 45 -7.68 -1.44 -4.11
CA TRP A 45 -6.28 -1.30 -4.48
C TRP A 45 -5.45 -2.16 -3.54
N ARG A 46 -4.69 -3.10 -4.09
CA ARG A 46 -3.75 -3.93 -3.35
C ARG A 46 -2.35 -3.47 -3.71
N GLY A 47 -1.57 -3.10 -2.72
CA GLY A 47 -0.18 -2.71 -2.85
C GLY A 47 0.75 -3.78 -2.31
N ILE A 48 1.96 -3.83 -2.88
CA ILE A 48 3.08 -4.59 -2.35
C ILE A 48 4.21 -3.61 -2.11
N ILE A 49 4.76 -3.60 -0.90
CA ILE A 49 5.97 -2.88 -0.57
C ILE A 49 7.10 -3.87 -0.26
N LYS A 50 8.27 -3.63 -0.83
CA LYS A 50 9.45 -4.45 -0.62
C LYS A 50 10.61 -3.59 -0.15
N HIS A 51 11.21 -3.95 0.98
CA HIS A 51 12.47 -3.36 1.41
C HIS A 51 13.63 -4.04 0.68
N ILE A 52 14.40 -3.28 -0.09
CA ILE A 52 15.40 -3.83 -1.01
C ILE A 52 16.58 -4.45 -0.26
N GLN A 53 16.97 -3.88 0.88
CA GLN A 53 18.14 -4.30 1.64
C GLN A 53 17.90 -5.61 2.41
N SER A 54 16.71 -5.79 3.00
CA SER A 54 16.37 -7.03 3.72
C SER A 54 15.70 -8.08 2.83
N GLY A 55 15.14 -7.66 1.70
CA GLY A 55 14.28 -8.50 0.86
C GLY A 55 12.89 -8.75 1.45
N GLU A 56 12.57 -8.17 2.61
CA GLU A 56 11.28 -8.32 3.26
C GLU A 56 10.19 -7.63 2.43
N GLU A 57 9.05 -8.28 2.31
CA GLU A 57 7.96 -7.88 1.45
C GLU A 57 6.65 -7.92 2.23
N HIS A 58 5.82 -6.90 2.04
CA HIS A 58 4.57 -6.72 2.77
C HIS A 58 3.45 -6.30 1.82
N HIS A 59 2.28 -6.91 2.00
CA HIS A 59 1.09 -6.61 1.20
C HIS A 59 0.19 -5.67 2.01
N PHE A 60 -0.25 -4.58 1.38
CA PHE A 60 -1.08 -3.57 2.02
C PHE A 60 -2.31 -3.26 1.18
N THR A 61 -3.42 -2.92 1.85
CA THR A 61 -4.66 -2.43 1.20
C THR A 61 -4.92 -0.96 1.52
N THR A 62 -4.16 -0.38 2.46
CA THR A 62 -4.24 1.01 2.87
C THR A 62 -2.84 1.62 2.94
N LEU A 63 -2.72 2.94 2.77
CA LEU A 63 -1.42 3.62 2.84
C LEU A 63 -0.84 3.61 4.26
N ASP A 64 -1.67 3.67 5.30
CA ASP A 64 -1.25 3.63 6.70
C ASP A 64 -0.47 2.34 7.04
N ASP A 65 -0.91 1.21 6.49
CA ASP A 65 -0.24 -0.08 6.62
C ASP A 65 1.13 -0.09 5.90
N ALA A 66 1.21 0.54 4.72
CA ALA A 66 2.49 0.72 4.01
C ALA A 66 3.46 1.65 4.78
N GLU A 67 2.96 2.74 5.36
CA GLU A 67 3.75 3.67 6.18
C GLU A 67 4.30 2.98 7.43
N SER A 68 3.48 2.17 8.10
CA SER A 68 3.89 1.38 9.27
C SER A 68 5.03 0.41 8.92
N PHE A 69 4.97 -0.22 7.73
CA PHE A 69 6.08 -1.04 7.24
C PHE A 69 7.36 -0.23 7.02
N ILE A 70 7.28 0.96 6.40
CA ILE A 70 8.46 1.81 6.15
C ILE A 70 9.11 2.24 7.48
N LYS A 71 8.30 2.65 8.47
CA LYS A 71 8.76 3.12 9.79
C LYS A 71 9.67 2.11 10.50
N LYS A 72 9.38 0.81 10.35
CA LYS A 72 10.22 -0.29 10.87
C LYS A 72 11.69 -0.21 10.41
N PHE A 73 11.97 0.36 9.25
CA PHE A 73 13.30 0.40 8.63
C PHE A 73 13.97 1.77 8.63
N ILE A 74 13.23 2.84 8.94
CA ILE A 74 13.78 4.21 9.03
C ILE A 74 14.02 4.66 10.47
N GLY A 75 13.51 3.92 11.47
CA GLY A 75 13.88 4.10 12.88
C GLY A 75 13.26 5.30 13.58
N GLU A 76 11.97 5.59 13.31
CA GLU A 76 11.15 6.47 14.17
C GLU A 76 10.69 5.77 15.45
#